data_AF-A0AAU0N7N1-F1
#
_entry.id   AF-A0AAU0N7N1-F1
#
_cell.length_a   1.000
_cell.length_b   1.000
_cell.length_c   1.000
_cell.angle_alpha   90.00
_cell.angle_beta   90.00
_cell.angle_gamma   90.00
#
_symmetry.space_group_name_H-M   'P 1'
#
loop_
_entity.id
_entity.type
_entity.pdbx_description
1 polymer ?
#
loop_
_entity_poly.entity_id
_entity_poly.type
_entity_poly.pdbx_seq_one_letter_code
_entity_poly.pdbx_strand_id
1 'polypeptide(L)' 'MVDKNHLWVAIERSPIKDVEIKVLLKAALTNKINDREVYLNGIDASYHYEGDYVYKTEEL' A
#
# COMPACT_ATOMS: atom_id res chain seq x y z
N MET A 1 2.34 -2.98 8.32
CA MET A 1 2.83 -2.41 7.05
C MET A 1 3.12 -3.57 6.12
N VAL A 2 2.74 -3.45 4.84
CA VAL A 2 3.06 -4.45 3.81
C VAL A 2 4.53 -4.26 3.41
N ASP A 3 5.26 -5.34 3.12
CA ASP A 3 6.66 -5.21 2.66
C ASP A 3 6.68 -4.81 1.18
N LYS A 4 7.47 -3.79 0.83
CA LYS A 4 7.62 -3.26 -0.54
C LYS A 4 7.96 -4.36 -1.55
N ASN A 5 8.94 -5.19 -1.24
CA ASN A 5 9.42 -6.23 -2.15
C ASN A 5 8.36 -7.31 -2.37
N HIS A 6 7.62 -7.67 -1.31
CA HIS A 6 6.52 -8.63 -1.42
C HIS A 6 5.35 -8.08 -2.24
N LEU A 7 5.04 -6.80 -2.12
CA LEU A 7 4.01 -6.13 -2.93
C LEU A 7 4.40 -6.10 -4.41
N TRP A 8 5.63 -5.70 -4.74
CA TRP A 8 6.12 -5.63 -6.11
C TRP A 8 6.09 -6.99 -6.82
N VAL A 9 6.61 -8.04 -6.17
CA VAL A 9 6.58 -9.40 -6.72
C VAL A 9 5.14 -9.89 -6.92
N ALA A 10 4.22 -9.57 -6.01
CA ALA A 10 2.82 -9.93 -6.14
C ALA A 10 2.13 -9.18 -7.29
N ILE A 11 2.52 -7.93 -7.56
CA ILE A 11 2.02 -7.14 -8.70
C ILE A 11 2.51 -7.73 -10.03
N GLU A 12 3.80 -8.05 -10.15
CA GLU A 12 4.36 -8.67 -11.37
C GLU A 12 3.71 -10.01 -11.71
N ARG A 13 3.35 -10.78 -10.67
CA ARG A 13 2.69 -12.09 -10.81
C ARG A 13 1.19 -12.01 -10.96
N SER A 14 0.57 -10.86 -10.67
CA SER A 14 -0.88 -10.65 -10.71
C SER A 14 -1.54 -11.11 -12.03
N PRO A 15 -0.96 -10.88 -13.24
CA PRO A 15 -1.56 -11.34 -14.49
C PRO A 15 -1.70 -12.87 -14.61
N ILE A 16 -0.90 -13.61 -13.84
CA ILE A 16 -0.84 -15.07 -13.85
C ILE A 16 -1.53 -15.65 -12.60
N LYS A 17 -1.33 -15.02 -11.43
CA LYS A 17 -1.84 -15.48 -10.13
C LYS A 17 -2.07 -14.30 -9.18
N ASP A 18 -3.34 -13.92 -9.05
CA ASP A 18 -3.78 -12.83 -8.18
C ASP A 18 -3.96 -13.22 -6.69
N VAL A 19 -3.74 -14.49 -6.34
CA VAL A 19 -3.93 -15.00 -4.97
C VAL A 19 -2.97 -14.32 -3.99
N GLU A 20 -1.73 -14.08 -4.39
CA GLU A 20 -0.69 -13.48 -3.54
C GLU A 20 -1.05 -12.03 -3.18
N ILE A 21 -1.42 -11.21 -4.17
CA ILE A 21 -1.85 -9.83 -3.95
C ILE A 21 -3.16 -9.75 -3.14
N LYS A 22 -4.12 -10.66 -3.38
CA LYS A 22 -5.38 -10.70 -2.61
C LYS A 22 -5.16 -11.04 -1.14
N VAL A 23 -4.27 -11.97 -0.82
CA VAL A 23 -3.95 -12.33 0.58
C VAL A 23 -3.24 -11.18 1.28
N LEU A 24 -2.27 -10.55 0.61
CA LEU A 24 -1.55 -9.39 1.15
C LEU A 24 -2.50 -8.22 1.45
N LEU A 25 -3.38 -7.87 0.49
CA LEU A 25 -4.34 -6.79 0.69
C LEU A 25 -5.36 -7.12 1.77
N LYS A 26 -5.91 -8.35 1.81
CA LYS A 26 -6.86 -8.77 2.85
C LYS A 26 -6.27 -8.67 4.26
N ALA A 27 -5.00 -9.03 4.44
CA ALA A 27 -4.31 -8.92 5.72
C ALA A 27 -4.09 -7.46 6.17
N ALA A 28 -4.06 -6.51 5.23
CA ALA A 28 -3.84 -5.10 5.48
C ALA A 28 -5.13 -4.26 5.55
N LEU A 29 -6.31 -4.88 5.36
CA LEU A 29 -7.60 -4.18 5.44
C LEU A 29 -7.86 -3.65 6.86
N THR A 30 -8.46 -2.47 6.93
CA THR A 30 -8.88 -1.82 8.17
C THR A 30 -10.32 -1.33 8.05
N ASN A 31 -11.06 -1.42 9.16
CA ASN A 31 -12.43 -0.92 9.25
C ASN A 31 -12.51 0.60 9.46
N LYS A 32 -11.35 1.26 9.61
CA LYS A 32 -11.23 2.70 9.85
C LYS A 32 -11.33 3.51 8.55
N ILE A 33 -12.46 3.41 7.85
CA ILE A 33 -12.65 4.03 6.53
C ILE A 33 -12.80 5.56 6.55
N ASN A 34 -13.17 6.13 7.71
CA ASN A 34 -13.34 7.57 7.91
C ASN A 34 -12.17 8.22 8.67
N ASP A 35 -11.10 7.46 8.91
CA ASP A 35 -9.94 7.93 9.66
C ASP A 35 -8.96 8.64 8.72
N ARG A 36 -8.87 9.97 8.85
CA ARG A 36 -8.02 10.82 8.01
C ARG A 36 -6.53 10.46 8.15
N GLU A 37 -6.09 10.07 9.33
CA GLU A 37 -4.69 9.71 9.60
C GLU A 37 -4.33 8.41 8.88
N VAL A 38 -5.23 7.42 8.91
CA VAL A 38 -5.06 6.16 8.16
C VAL A 38 -5.01 6.43 6.64
N TYR A 39 -5.82 7.36 6.15
CA TYR A 39 -5.83 7.73 4.74
C TYR A 39 -4.52 8.40 4.30
N LEU A 40 -4.04 9.40 5.06
CA LEU A 40 -2.79 10.11 4.75
C LEU A 40 -1.57 9.19 4.83
N ASN A 41 -1.49 8.36 5.87
CA ASN A 41 -0.44 7.34 5.99
C ASN A 41 -0.48 6.33 4.83
N GLY A 42 -1.67 6.02 4.31
CA GLY A 42 -1.84 5.17 3.14
C GLY A 42 -1.29 5.81 1.87
N ILE A 43 -1.50 7.11 1.68
CA ILE A 43 -0.95 7.87 0.54
C ILE A 43 0.58 7.91 0.64
N ASP A 44 1.12 8.29 1.80
CA ASP A 44 2.57 8.34 2.01
C ASP A 44 3.22 6.97 1.77
N ALA A 45 2.60 5.89 2.25
CA ALA A 45 3.07 4.53 1.98
C ALA A 45 3.04 4.19 0.47
N SER A 46 2.03 4.63 -0.27
CA SER A 46 1.92 4.42 -1.71
C SER A 46 3.07 5.10 -2.47
N TYR A 47 3.33 6.37 -2.20
CA TYR A 47 4.45 7.11 -2.81
C TYR A 47 5.82 6.51 -2.43
N HIS A 48 5.96 6.02 -1.18
CA HIS A 48 7.16 5.33 -0.74
C HIS A 48 7.45 4.03 -1.53
N TYR A 49 6.41 3.30 -1.94
CA TYR A 49 6.57 2.11 -2.79
C TYR A 49 7.03 2.46 -4.21
N GLU A 50 6.69 3.64 -4.71
CA GLU A 50 7.09 4.12 -6.04
C GLU A 50 8.46 4.83 -6.05
N GLY A 51 8.95 5.26 -4.88
CA GLY A 51 10.28 5.86 -4.72
C GLY A 51 10.29 7.38 -4.61
N ASP A 52 9.13 8.01 -4.46
CA ASP A 52 8.99 9.44 -4.22
C ASP A 52 9.01 9.74 -2.72
N TYR A 53 10.07 10.43 -2.27
CA TYR A 53 10.28 10.83 -0.87
C TYR A 53 10.03 12.33 -0.63
N VAL A 54 9.50 13.04 -1.64
CA VAL A 54 9.68 14.49 -1.75
C VAL A 54 8.68 15.29 -0.90
N TYR A 55 7.50 14.73 -0.59
CA TYR A 55 6.47 15.43 0.18
C TYR A 55 5.76 14.48 1.14
N LYS A 56 5.54 14.93 2.39
CA LYS A 56 4.60 14.27 3.30
C LYS A 56 3.21 14.79 3.00
N THR A 57 2.24 13.89 2.82
CA THR A 57 0.86 14.30 2.54
C THR A 57 0.23 15.03 3.73
N GLU A 58 0.78 14.87 4.94
CA GLU A 58 0.41 15.65 6.13
C GLU A 58 0.80 17.14 6.07
N GLU A 59 1.78 17.50 5.23
CA GLU A 59 2.29 18.86 5.06
C GLU A 59 1.66 19.62 3.87
N LEU A 60 0.70 18.98 3.18
CA LEU A 60 -0.12 19.53 2.08
C LEU A 60 -1.52 19.92 2.55
#